data_AF-A0A7C7L7U3-F1
#
_entry.id   AF-A0A7C7L7U3-F1
#
_cell.length_a   1.000
_cell.length_b   1.000
_cell.length_c   1.000
_cell.angle_alpha   90.00
_cell.angle_beta   90.00
_cell.angle_gamma   90.00
#
_symmetry.space_group_name_H-M   'P 1'
#
loop_
_entity.id
_entity.type
_entity.pdbx_description
1 polymer ?
#
loop_
_entity_poly.entity_id
_entity_poly.type
_entity_poly.pdbx_seq_one_letter_code
_entity_poly.pdbx_strand_id
1 'polypeptide(L)'
;MQSIFNSKDIQLLRLNTKAERFLSLREELLRHTSRATEEDLEEENPAFHQARRILLMALVYLIEADRNCGEMAKDFVLELVTFNSLADWMRPFHRKQHPTMLSDLHVAEISINLVLASEALSELLSARDKELIEAGLMERAVELILTEVERSIWWTEAYNCNWCSLMYSALGLTSLYLREVSEVSLAEGRIRKALLRTGEPSLKFHPFWKRAL
;
A
#
# COMPACT_ATOMS: atom_id res chain seq x y z
N MET A 1 9.71 -8.52 14.19
CA MET A 1 8.53 -9.35 13.84
C MET A 1 8.89 -10.16 12.60
N GLN A 2 8.16 -11.23 12.26
CA GLN A 2 8.40 -12.00 11.02
C GLN A 2 7.95 -11.14 9.84
N SER A 3 8.80 -10.99 8.81
CA SER A 3 8.40 -10.36 7.54
C SER A 3 7.09 -10.95 7.03
N ILE A 4 6.27 -10.14 6.35
CA ILE A 4 5.06 -10.60 5.66
C ILE A 4 5.38 -11.81 4.77
N PHE A 5 6.56 -11.82 4.14
CA PHE A 5 7.02 -12.92 3.34
C PHE A 5 7.96 -13.84 4.13
N ASN A 6 7.45 -15.01 4.49
CA ASN A 6 8.24 -16.05 5.14
C ASN A 6 9.29 -16.63 4.17
N SER A 7 10.54 -16.73 4.63
CA SER A 7 11.66 -17.24 3.83
C SER A 7 11.44 -18.66 3.30
N LYS A 8 10.74 -19.52 4.04
CA LYS A 8 10.38 -20.87 3.59
C LYS A 8 9.39 -20.82 2.41
N ASP A 9 8.41 -19.94 2.48
CA ASP A 9 7.39 -19.80 1.42
C ASP A 9 8.01 -19.18 0.18
N ILE A 10 8.90 -18.18 0.33
CA ILE A 10 9.67 -17.62 -0.79
C ILE A 10 10.53 -18.70 -1.47
N GLN A 11 11.21 -19.55 -0.70
CA GLN A 11 12.00 -20.65 -1.26
C GLN A 11 11.13 -21.65 -2.02
N LEU A 12 9.96 -21.99 -1.49
CA LEU A 12 8.99 -22.85 -2.19
C LEU A 12 8.50 -22.21 -3.49
N LEU A 13 8.20 -20.91 -3.49
CA LEU A 13 7.80 -20.17 -4.69
C LEU A 13 8.92 -20.15 -5.73
N ARG A 14 10.17 -19.86 -5.32
CA ARG A 14 11.38 -19.89 -6.16
C ARG A 14 11.62 -21.24 -6.85
N LEU A 15 11.29 -22.33 -6.17
CA LEU A 15 11.41 -23.68 -6.74
C LEU A 15 10.29 -23.96 -7.75
N ASN A 16 9.07 -23.50 -7.46
CA ASN A 16 7.91 -23.71 -8.32
C ASN A 16 7.95 -22.88 -9.60
N THR A 17 8.45 -21.64 -9.57
CA THR A 17 8.56 -20.81 -10.80
C THR A 17 9.53 -21.36 -11.84
N LYS A 18 10.35 -22.36 -11.48
CA LYS A 18 11.22 -23.10 -12.41
C LYS A 18 10.53 -24.29 -13.06
N ALA A 19 9.33 -24.65 -12.63
CA ALA A 19 8.57 -25.74 -13.23
C ALA A 19 7.85 -25.24 -14.50
N GLU A 20 8.01 -25.97 -15.61
CA GLU A 20 7.46 -25.61 -16.95
C GLU A 20 5.94 -25.34 -16.99
N ARG A 21 5.20 -25.79 -15.97
CA ARG A 21 3.74 -25.60 -15.87
C ARG A 21 3.31 -24.20 -15.40
N PHE A 22 4.23 -23.39 -14.90
CA PHE A 22 3.93 -22.04 -14.43
C PHE A 22 4.53 -21.01 -15.39
N LEU A 23 3.72 -20.02 -15.76
CA LEU A 23 4.23 -18.82 -16.44
C LEU A 23 5.15 -18.07 -15.49
N SER A 24 6.24 -17.52 -16.02
CA SER A 24 7.11 -16.65 -15.22
C SER A 24 6.33 -15.40 -14.79
N LEU A 25 6.61 -14.90 -13.60
CA LEU A 25 6.03 -13.63 -13.14
C LEU A 25 6.47 -12.48 -14.05
N ARG A 26 7.65 -12.62 -14.68
CA ARG A 26 8.14 -11.70 -15.69
C ARG A 26 7.26 -11.64 -16.95
N GLU A 27 6.78 -12.78 -17.44
CA GLU A 27 5.83 -12.80 -18.56
C GLU A 27 4.50 -12.14 -18.19
N GLU A 28 4.03 -12.34 -16.96
CA GLU A 28 2.82 -11.69 -16.48
C GLU A 28 3.00 -10.17 -16.32
N LEU A 29 4.14 -9.73 -15.80
CA LEU A 29 4.53 -8.33 -15.78
C LEU A 29 4.50 -7.71 -17.18
N LEU A 30 5.07 -8.40 -18.18
CA LEU A 30 5.07 -7.93 -19.58
C LEU A 30 3.66 -7.82 -20.16
N ARG A 31 2.76 -8.76 -19.83
CA ARG A 31 1.35 -8.70 -20.25
C ARG A 31 0.63 -7.50 -19.64
N HIS A 32 0.86 -7.23 -18.36
CA HIS A 32 0.25 -6.08 -17.68
C HIS A 32 0.75 -4.74 -18.21
N THR A 33 2.02 -4.64 -18.62
CA THR A 33 2.53 -3.43 -19.28
C THR A 33 2.00 -3.22 -20.70
N SER A 34 1.51 -4.29 -21.36
CA SER A 34 1.07 -4.25 -22.76
C SER A 34 -0.44 -4.06 -22.94
N ARG A 35 -1.23 -4.16 -21.86
CA ARG A 35 -2.70 -4.23 -21.90
C ARG A 35 -3.44 -2.95 -21.53
N ALA A 36 -2.75 -1.90 -21.08
CA ALA A 36 -3.43 -0.63 -20.81
C ALA A 36 -3.88 0.00 -22.15
N THR A 37 -5.18 0.12 -22.36
CA THR A 37 -5.72 0.88 -23.49
C THR A 37 -5.69 2.38 -23.15
N GLU A 38 -5.64 3.26 -24.16
CA GLU A 38 -5.65 4.72 -23.94
C GLU A 38 -6.92 5.19 -23.22
N GLU A 39 -8.07 4.54 -23.44
CA GLU A 39 -9.32 4.85 -22.72
C GLU A 39 -9.28 4.49 -21.23
N ASP A 40 -8.62 3.38 -20.86
CA ASP A 40 -8.47 3.01 -19.43
C ASP A 40 -7.60 4.03 -18.68
N LEU A 41 -6.63 4.65 -19.37
CA LEU A 41 -5.67 5.59 -18.79
C LEU A 41 -6.25 7.00 -18.56
N GLU A 42 -7.31 7.38 -19.29
CA GLU A 42 -7.95 8.71 -19.12
C GLU A 42 -8.88 8.78 -17.90
N GLU A 43 -9.48 7.65 -17.48
CA GLU A 43 -10.37 7.59 -16.33
C GLU A 43 -9.73 7.08 -15.02
N GLU A 44 -8.58 6.43 -15.11
CA GLU A 44 -7.87 5.87 -13.97
C GLU A 44 -6.70 6.75 -13.50
N ASN A 45 -6.34 6.61 -12.23
CA ASN A 45 -5.27 7.39 -11.62
C ASN A 45 -3.90 6.81 -12.01
N PRO A 46 -2.96 7.58 -12.61
CA PRO A 46 -1.63 7.07 -12.96
C PRO A 46 -0.86 6.44 -11.78
N ALA A 47 -1.02 6.99 -10.57
CA ALA A 47 -0.41 6.46 -9.34
C ALA A 47 -0.85 5.02 -9.06
N PHE A 48 -2.11 4.69 -9.39
CA PHE A 48 -2.69 3.38 -9.16
C PHE A 48 -2.07 2.29 -10.04
N HIS A 49 -1.96 2.55 -11.34
CA HIS A 49 -1.28 1.63 -12.26
C HIS A 49 0.19 1.45 -11.89
N GLN A 50 0.84 2.55 -11.52
CA GLN A 50 2.24 2.52 -11.11
C GLN A 50 2.43 1.67 -9.84
N ALA A 51 1.55 1.79 -8.84
CA ALA A 51 1.61 0.98 -7.62
C ALA A 51 1.43 -0.53 -7.90
N ARG A 52 0.52 -0.90 -8.81
CA ARG A 52 0.34 -2.30 -9.23
C ARG A 52 1.58 -2.84 -9.94
N ARG A 53 2.16 -2.05 -10.86
CA ARG A 53 3.39 -2.42 -11.57
C ARG A 53 4.57 -2.58 -10.62
N ILE A 54 4.72 -1.66 -9.67
CA ILE A 54 5.72 -1.71 -8.60
C ILE A 54 5.63 -3.05 -7.85
N LEU A 55 4.43 -3.44 -7.40
CA LEU A 55 4.25 -4.69 -6.67
C LEU A 55 4.66 -5.90 -7.51
N LEU A 56 4.23 -5.97 -8.77
CA LEU A 56 4.62 -7.06 -9.66
C LEU A 56 6.14 -7.14 -9.85
N MET A 57 6.81 -6.01 -10.05
CA MET A 57 8.27 -5.96 -10.18
C MET A 57 8.99 -6.38 -8.88
N ALA A 58 8.48 -5.96 -7.73
CA ALA A 58 8.99 -6.36 -6.42
C ALA A 58 8.83 -7.88 -6.19
N LEU A 59 7.71 -8.47 -6.63
CA LEU A 59 7.48 -9.91 -6.57
C LEU A 59 8.39 -10.69 -7.52
N VAL A 60 8.65 -10.17 -8.72
CA VAL A 60 9.63 -10.75 -9.66
C VAL A 60 11.03 -10.74 -9.02
N TYR A 61 11.43 -9.64 -8.38
CA TYR A 61 12.68 -9.60 -7.61
C TYR A 61 12.70 -10.64 -6.48
N LEU A 62 11.64 -10.70 -5.67
CA LEU A 62 11.59 -11.59 -4.52
C LEU A 62 11.63 -13.08 -4.93
N ILE A 63 10.90 -13.45 -5.98
CA ILE A 63 10.66 -14.85 -6.37
C ILE A 63 11.61 -15.33 -7.47
N GLU A 64 12.06 -14.46 -8.38
CA GLU A 64 12.96 -14.85 -9.47
C GLU A 64 14.39 -14.34 -9.26
N ALA A 65 14.64 -13.59 -8.19
CA ALA A 65 15.94 -12.97 -7.87
C ALA A 65 16.45 -12.01 -8.96
N ASP A 66 15.53 -11.42 -9.75
CA ASP A 66 15.87 -10.42 -10.76
C ASP A 66 16.15 -9.06 -10.10
N ARG A 67 17.44 -8.79 -9.86
CA ARG A 67 17.94 -7.53 -9.30
C ARG A 67 17.51 -6.29 -10.10
N ASN A 68 17.43 -6.37 -11.43
CA ASN A 68 17.05 -5.21 -12.24
C ASN A 68 15.60 -4.81 -11.99
N CYS A 69 14.71 -5.81 -11.89
CA CYS A 69 13.33 -5.56 -11.48
C CYS A 69 13.24 -4.95 -10.08
N GLY A 70 14.09 -5.41 -9.14
CA GLY A 70 14.15 -4.90 -7.78
C GLY A 70 14.58 -3.43 -7.70
N GLU A 71 15.69 -3.05 -8.36
CA GLU A 71 16.17 -1.66 -8.36
C GLU A 71 15.17 -0.73 -9.04
N MET A 72 14.59 -1.11 -10.18
CA MET A 72 13.55 -0.30 -10.84
C MET A 72 12.29 -0.16 -9.97
N ALA A 73 11.86 -1.22 -9.29
CA ALA A 73 10.70 -1.14 -8.39
C ALA A 73 10.98 -0.20 -7.22
N LYS A 74 12.18 -0.26 -6.65
CA LYS A 74 12.63 0.66 -5.60
C LYS A 74 12.57 2.12 -6.06
N ASP A 75 13.14 2.43 -7.23
CA ASP A 75 13.14 3.79 -7.76
C ASP A 75 11.73 4.31 -7.96
N PHE A 76 10.83 3.47 -8.50
CA PHE A 76 9.43 3.83 -8.68
C PHE A 76 8.64 3.97 -7.39
N VAL A 77 8.92 3.18 -6.35
CA VAL A 77 8.32 3.37 -5.02
C VAL A 77 8.71 4.74 -4.47
N LEU A 78 10.01 5.07 -4.53
CA LEU A 78 10.53 6.34 -4.05
C LEU A 78 9.95 7.50 -4.87
N GLU A 79 9.83 7.35 -6.18
CA GLU A 79 9.17 8.35 -7.01
C GLU A 79 7.73 8.58 -6.56
N LEU A 80 6.95 7.51 -6.39
CA LEU A 80 5.54 7.58 -6.04
C LEU A 80 5.28 8.23 -4.68
N VAL A 81 6.18 8.02 -3.71
CA VAL A 81 6.06 8.57 -2.34
C VAL A 81 6.77 9.92 -2.16
N THR A 82 7.48 10.45 -3.16
CA THR A 82 8.19 11.74 -3.01
C THR A 82 7.77 12.80 -4.01
N PHE A 83 7.38 12.43 -5.23
CA PHE A 83 7.05 13.40 -6.27
C PHE A 83 5.59 13.85 -6.20
N ASN A 84 5.39 15.16 -6.08
CA ASN A 84 4.08 15.78 -5.97
C ASN A 84 3.18 15.59 -7.20
N SER A 85 3.76 15.36 -8.38
CA SER A 85 2.99 15.07 -9.61
C SER A 85 2.18 13.78 -9.53
N LEU A 86 2.56 12.86 -8.63
CA LEU A 86 1.85 11.60 -8.36
C LEU A 86 1.28 11.55 -6.93
N ALA A 87 1.27 12.68 -6.21
CA ALA A 87 0.83 12.73 -4.82
C ALA A 87 -0.68 12.56 -4.64
N ASP A 88 -1.44 12.72 -5.71
CA ASP A 88 -2.86 12.43 -5.69
C ASP A 88 -3.11 10.95 -5.95
N TRP A 89 -3.52 10.22 -4.92
CA TRP A 89 -3.84 8.79 -5.01
C TRP A 89 -5.34 8.52 -5.18
N MET A 90 -6.18 9.55 -5.07
CA MET A 90 -7.63 9.39 -5.21
C MET A 90 -8.02 9.33 -6.68
N ARG A 91 -9.07 8.57 -7.04
CA ARG A 91 -9.55 8.57 -8.42
C ARG A 91 -10.11 9.97 -8.80
N PRO A 92 -9.73 10.54 -9.96
CA PRO A 92 -10.22 11.87 -10.37
C PRO A 92 -11.74 11.98 -10.41
N PHE A 93 -12.43 10.91 -10.82
CA PHE A 93 -13.89 10.83 -10.83
C PHE A 93 -14.49 10.95 -9.42
N HIS A 94 -13.98 10.17 -8.46
CA HIS A 94 -14.47 10.22 -7.08
C HIS A 94 -14.22 11.58 -6.43
N ARG A 95 -13.09 12.24 -6.74
CA ARG A 95 -12.84 13.61 -6.28
C ARG A 95 -13.89 14.59 -6.82
N LYS A 96 -14.27 14.47 -8.10
CA LYS A 96 -15.30 15.34 -8.69
C LYS A 96 -16.67 15.08 -8.06
N GLN A 97 -17.03 13.81 -7.82
CA GLN A 97 -18.33 13.42 -7.27
C GLN A 97 -18.44 13.68 -5.76
N HIS A 98 -17.34 13.52 -5.03
CA HIS A 98 -17.25 13.62 -3.58
C HIS A 98 -16.10 14.55 -3.18
N PRO A 99 -16.23 15.88 -3.40
CA PRO A 99 -15.14 16.83 -3.21
C PRO A 99 -14.69 16.99 -1.74
N THR A 100 -15.48 16.48 -0.79
CA THR A 100 -15.16 16.50 0.63
C THR A 100 -14.46 15.21 1.09
N MET A 101 -14.39 14.19 0.25
CA MET A 101 -13.62 12.97 0.53
C MET A 101 -12.14 13.23 0.26
N LEU A 102 -11.31 12.70 1.16
CA LEU A 102 -9.86 12.76 1.14
C LEU A 102 -9.26 11.44 0.65
N SER A 103 -9.98 10.33 0.75
CA SER A 103 -9.50 9.03 0.30
C SER A 103 -10.59 8.16 -0.30
N ASP A 104 -10.16 7.22 -1.13
CA ASP A 104 -11.02 6.26 -1.80
C ASP A 104 -10.33 4.90 -1.96
N LEU A 105 -10.96 3.99 -2.70
CA LEU A 105 -10.42 2.66 -2.98
C LEU A 105 -9.02 2.70 -3.61
N HIS A 106 -8.72 3.71 -4.44
CA HIS A 106 -7.38 3.81 -5.06
C HIS A 106 -6.33 4.16 -4.01
N VAL A 107 -6.62 5.09 -3.09
CA VAL A 107 -5.73 5.37 -1.94
C VAL A 107 -5.45 4.08 -1.15
N ALA A 108 -6.48 3.30 -0.86
CA ALA A 108 -6.33 2.05 -0.14
C ALA A 108 -5.48 1.02 -0.92
N GLU A 109 -5.80 0.74 -2.18
CA GLU A 109 -5.06 -0.23 -2.99
C GLU A 109 -3.61 0.20 -3.24
N ILE A 110 -3.35 1.48 -3.51
CA ILE A 110 -2.00 2.02 -3.67
C ILE A 110 -1.19 1.77 -2.40
N SER A 111 -1.75 2.11 -1.23
CA SER A 111 -1.05 1.92 0.04
C SER A 111 -0.73 0.45 0.33
N ILE A 112 -1.67 -0.47 0.08
CA ILE A 112 -1.47 -1.91 0.24
C ILE A 112 -0.35 -2.40 -0.69
N ASN A 113 -0.40 -2.03 -1.97
CA ASN A 113 0.59 -2.44 -2.95
C ASN A 113 1.99 -1.92 -2.59
N LEU A 114 2.08 -0.67 -2.12
CA LEU A 114 3.35 -0.07 -1.70
C LEU A 114 3.92 -0.71 -0.44
N VAL A 115 3.10 -1.05 0.55
CA VAL A 115 3.55 -1.77 1.75
C VAL A 115 4.11 -3.14 1.37
N LEU A 116 3.36 -3.92 0.57
CA LEU A 116 3.80 -5.24 0.14
C LEU A 116 5.06 -5.17 -0.72
N ALA A 117 5.15 -4.21 -1.63
CA ALA A 117 6.34 -3.99 -2.44
C ALA A 117 7.55 -3.61 -1.57
N SER A 118 7.37 -2.72 -0.60
CA SER A 118 8.46 -2.27 0.28
C SER A 118 8.99 -3.41 1.16
N GLU A 119 8.10 -4.28 1.66
CA GLU A 119 8.49 -5.50 2.37
C GLU A 119 9.27 -6.48 1.46
N ALA A 120 8.80 -6.70 0.23
CA ALA A 120 9.49 -7.54 -0.74
C ALA A 120 10.88 -6.99 -1.14
N LEU A 121 11.04 -5.66 -1.12
CA LEU A 121 12.28 -4.96 -1.45
C LEU A 121 13.17 -4.67 -0.23
N SER A 122 12.82 -5.17 0.97
CA SER A 122 13.45 -4.79 2.24
C SER A 122 14.98 -4.93 2.27
N GLU A 123 15.55 -5.86 1.49
CA GLU A 123 17.01 -6.06 1.32
C GLU A 123 17.70 -4.98 0.44
N LEU A 124 16.95 -4.30 -0.43
CA LEU A 124 17.45 -3.23 -1.33
C LEU A 124 17.24 -1.82 -0.75
N LEU A 125 16.36 -1.67 0.23
CA LEU A 125 16.01 -0.38 0.83
C LEU A 125 17.02 0.00 1.91
N SER A 126 17.68 1.15 1.72
CA SER A 126 18.49 1.77 2.77
C SER A 126 17.59 2.33 3.89
N ALA A 127 18.18 2.70 5.03
CA ALA A 127 17.45 3.35 6.11
C ALA A 127 16.72 4.63 5.63
N ARG A 128 17.40 5.45 4.82
CA ARG A 128 16.83 6.66 4.22
C ARG A 128 15.66 6.34 3.29
N ASP A 129 15.77 5.29 2.49
CA ASP A 129 14.69 4.90 1.57
C ASP A 129 13.44 4.51 2.36
N LYS A 130 13.62 3.76 3.45
CA LYS A 130 12.54 3.37 4.37
C LYS A 130 11.87 4.60 4.98
N GLU A 131 12.66 5.54 5.52
CA GLU A 131 12.13 6.79 6.11
C GLU A 131 11.27 7.59 5.12
N LEU A 132 11.68 7.68 3.85
CA LEU A 132 10.93 8.38 2.81
C LEU A 132 9.61 7.67 2.48
N ILE A 133 9.64 6.34 2.38
CA ILE A 133 8.45 5.51 2.13
C ILE A 133 7.47 5.63 3.29
N GLU A 134 7.95 5.54 4.52
CA GLU A 134 7.13 5.68 5.73
C GLU A 134 6.46 7.05 5.81
N ALA A 135 7.22 8.13 5.59
CA ALA A 135 6.68 9.48 5.58
C ALA A 135 5.58 9.64 4.52
N GLY A 136 5.82 9.11 3.31
CA GLY A 136 4.85 9.16 2.24
C GLY A 136 3.58 8.35 2.50
N LEU A 137 3.71 7.14 3.07
CA LEU A 137 2.56 6.30 3.47
C LEU A 137 1.76 6.92 4.62
N MET A 138 2.44 7.56 5.57
CA MET A 138 1.79 8.28 6.66
C MET A 138 0.92 9.42 6.11
N GLU A 139 1.50 10.29 5.31
CA GLU A 139 0.83 11.49 4.78
C GLU A 139 -0.28 11.14 3.78
N ARG A 140 -0.01 10.23 2.84
CA ARG A 140 -0.90 9.98 1.69
C ARG A 140 -1.89 8.83 1.87
N ALA A 141 -1.77 8.03 2.93
CA ALA A 141 -2.73 6.99 3.23
C ALA A 141 -3.26 7.11 4.65
N VAL A 142 -2.40 6.97 5.67
CA VAL A 142 -2.85 6.87 7.07
C VAL A 142 -3.58 8.13 7.51
N GLU A 143 -2.99 9.32 7.33
CA GLU A 143 -3.61 10.58 7.75
C GLU A 143 -4.93 10.85 7.01
N LEU A 144 -5.01 10.55 5.71
CA LEU A 144 -6.23 10.75 4.92
C LEU A 144 -7.37 9.82 5.37
N ILE A 145 -7.10 8.52 5.41
CA ILE A 145 -8.09 7.50 5.79
C ILE A 145 -8.55 7.71 7.23
N LEU A 146 -7.63 8.02 8.15
CA LEU A 146 -7.97 8.25 9.55
C LEU A 146 -8.79 9.53 9.75
N THR A 147 -8.48 10.60 9.01
CA THR A 147 -9.27 11.83 9.03
C THR A 147 -10.71 11.57 8.56
N GLU A 148 -10.90 10.71 7.57
CA GLU A 148 -12.24 10.32 7.11
C GLU A 148 -13.00 9.49 8.14
N VAL A 149 -12.33 8.58 8.84
CA VAL A 149 -12.88 7.84 9.99
C VAL A 149 -13.31 8.81 11.11
N GLU A 150 -12.46 9.79 11.45
CA GLU A 150 -12.79 10.81 12.45
C GLU A 150 -13.99 11.69 12.06
N ARG A 151 -14.23 11.83 10.75
CA ARG A 151 -15.35 12.60 10.19
C ARG A 151 -16.63 11.77 10.01
N SER A 152 -16.62 10.48 10.35
CA SER A 152 -17.75 9.56 10.16
C SER A 152 -18.36 9.63 8.75
N ILE A 153 -17.53 9.64 7.70
CA ILE A 153 -18.06 9.67 6.34
C ILE A 153 -18.75 8.35 5.99
N TRP A 154 -19.61 8.36 4.95
CA TRP A 154 -20.56 7.28 4.68
C TRP A 154 -19.95 5.86 4.67
N TRP A 155 -18.75 5.66 4.13
CA TRP A 155 -18.13 4.33 4.06
C TRP A 155 -17.62 3.82 5.41
N THR A 156 -17.32 4.73 6.35
CA THR A 156 -16.75 4.38 7.67
C THR A 156 -17.73 3.63 8.57
N GLU A 157 -19.03 3.81 8.32
CA GLU A 157 -20.13 3.21 9.07
C GLU A 157 -20.88 2.11 8.28
N ALA A 158 -20.54 1.94 7.00
CA ALA A 158 -21.13 0.94 6.12
C ALA A 158 -20.39 -0.41 6.22
N TYR A 159 -20.53 -1.12 7.34
CA TYR A 159 -19.77 -2.35 7.67
C TYR A 159 -19.89 -3.50 6.65
N ASN A 160 -20.94 -3.52 5.83
CA ASN A 160 -21.17 -4.49 4.77
C ASN A 160 -20.76 -3.99 3.37
N CYS A 161 -20.10 -2.84 3.29
CA CYS A 161 -19.59 -2.27 2.04
C CYS A 161 -18.12 -2.67 1.81
N ASN A 162 -17.78 -2.98 0.56
CA ASN A 162 -16.41 -3.25 0.14
C ASN A 162 -15.45 -2.08 0.43
N TRP A 163 -15.94 -0.84 0.38
CA TRP A 163 -15.15 0.34 0.77
C TRP A 163 -14.68 0.26 2.22
N CYS A 164 -15.59 0.00 3.15
CA CYS A 164 -15.26 -0.13 4.56
C CYS A 164 -14.14 -1.18 4.76
N SER A 165 -14.33 -2.38 4.22
CA SER A 165 -13.35 -3.46 4.34
C SER A 165 -11.98 -3.09 3.78
N LEU A 166 -11.92 -2.50 2.58
CA LEU A 166 -10.65 -2.21 1.93
C LEU A 166 -9.90 -1.05 2.59
N MET A 167 -10.62 0.02 2.94
CA MET A 167 -10.05 1.20 3.60
C MET A 167 -9.45 0.84 4.97
N TYR A 168 -10.16 0.06 5.79
CA TYR A 168 -9.62 -0.38 7.07
C TYR A 168 -8.50 -1.42 6.92
N SER A 169 -8.52 -2.25 5.87
CA SER A 169 -7.41 -3.17 5.58
C SER A 169 -6.14 -2.39 5.23
N ALA A 170 -6.26 -1.36 4.37
CA ALA A 170 -5.17 -0.45 4.04
C ALA A 170 -4.62 0.27 5.27
N LEU A 171 -5.51 0.84 6.11
CA LEU A 171 -5.11 1.51 7.35
C LEU A 171 -4.38 0.55 8.29
N GLY A 172 -4.93 -0.65 8.49
CA GLY A 172 -4.36 -1.66 9.37
C GLY A 172 -2.99 -2.14 8.90
N LEU A 173 -2.89 -2.54 7.63
CA LEU A 173 -1.66 -3.05 7.03
C LEU A 173 -0.56 -1.99 7.01
N THR A 174 -0.88 -0.76 6.60
CA THR A 174 0.07 0.35 6.59
C THR A 174 0.52 0.70 7.99
N SER A 175 -0.39 0.73 8.97
CA SER A 175 -0.03 0.99 10.36
C SER A 175 0.87 -0.10 10.95
N LEU A 176 0.70 -1.36 10.54
CA LEU A 176 1.60 -2.45 10.97
C LEU A 176 3.00 -2.27 10.39
N TYR A 177 3.09 -1.99 9.09
CA TYR A 177 4.36 -1.72 8.41
C TYR A 177 5.13 -0.56 9.08
N LEU A 178 4.45 0.56 9.35
CA LEU A 178 5.06 1.72 10.02
C LEU A 178 5.53 1.42 11.45
N ARG A 179 4.85 0.51 12.17
CA ARG A 179 5.26 0.10 13.53
C ARG A 179 6.52 -0.76 13.54
N GLU A 180 6.82 -1.46 12.45
CA GLU A 180 8.01 -2.30 12.35
C GLU A 180 9.29 -1.51 12.09
N VAL A 181 9.15 -0.35 11.45
CA VAL A 181 10.29 0.47 11.02
C VAL A 181 10.55 1.63 11.99
N SER A 182 9.55 2.06 12.77
CA SER A 182 9.71 3.07 13.83
C SER A 182 9.91 2.45 15.24
N GLU A 183 11.16 2.35 15.69
CA GLU A 183 11.51 2.61 17.11
C GLU A 183 11.64 4.13 17.38
N VAL A 184 11.33 4.98 16.39
CA VAL A 184 11.58 6.43 16.44
C VAL A 184 10.26 7.23 16.51
N SER A 185 9.88 7.52 17.76
CA SER A 185 8.94 8.48 18.39
C SER A 185 8.03 9.48 17.64
N LEU A 186 8.04 9.62 16.31
CA LEU A 186 7.20 10.61 15.59
C LEU A 186 5.86 10.04 15.08
N ALA A 187 5.86 8.81 14.54
CA ALA A 187 4.64 8.12 14.10
C ALA A 187 3.73 7.75 15.29
N GLU A 188 4.33 7.31 16.41
CA GLU A 188 3.61 7.11 17.66
C GLU A 188 2.94 8.39 18.14
N GLY A 189 3.58 9.56 18.03
CA GLY A 189 3.00 10.83 18.48
C GLY A 189 1.69 11.19 17.76
N ARG A 190 1.62 11.02 16.44
CA ARG A 190 0.43 11.36 15.64
C ARG A 190 -0.64 10.28 15.71
N ILE A 191 -0.26 9.01 15.58
CA ILE A 191 -1.18 7.87 15.71
C ILE A 191 -1.77 7.83 17.14
N ARG A 192 -0.95 8.02 18.18
CA ARG A 192 -1.43 8.07 19.58
C ARG A 192 -2.34 9.28 19.83
N LYS A 193 -2.09 10.43 19.20
CA LYS A 193 -2.96 11.61 19.33
C LYS A 193 -4.32 11.38 18.67
N ALA A 194 -4.37 10.70 17.53
CA ALA A 194 -5.63 10.29 16.90
C ALA A 194 -6.37 9.20 17.70
N LEU A 195 -5.63 8.24 18.26
CA LEU A 195 -6.19 7.20 19.14
C LEU A 195 -6.73 7.75 20.47
N LEU A 196 -6.04 8.73 21.07
CA LEU A 196 -6.52 9.40 22.28
C LEU A 196 -7.81 10.20 22.04
N ARG A 197 -8.05 10.72 20.82
CA ARG A 197 -9.30 11.40 20.45
C ARG A 197 -10.48 10.45 20.30
N THR A 198 -10.23 9.20 19.91
CA THR A 198 -11.26 8.15 19.82
C THR A 198 -11.52 7.47 21.16
N GLY A 199 -10.78 7.84 22.22
CA GLY A 199 -10.89 7.23 23.55
C GLY A 199 -10.30 5.82 23.63
N GLU A 200 -9.61 5.36 22.59
CA GLU A 200 -9.13 3.99 22.48
C GLU A 200 -7.60 3.94 22.65
N PRO A 201 -7.06 3.08 23.53
CA PRO A 201 -5.63 3.12 23.87
C PRO A 201 -4.71 2.54 22.79
N SER A 202 -5.26 1.92 21.74
CA SER A 202 -4.52 1.45 20.56
C SER A 202 -5.48 1.12 19.41
N LEU A 203 -4.98 1.06 18.17
CA LEU A 203 -5.75 0.64 16.99
C LEU A 203 -6.49 -0.68 17.21
N LYS A 204 -5.91 -1.65 17.94
CA LYS A 204 -6.52 -2.96 18.24
C LYS A 204 -7.83 -2.88 19.03
N PHE A 205 -8.11 -1.76 19.70
CA PHE A 205 -9.33 -1.57 20.48
C PHE A 205 -10.34 -0.66 19.78
N HIS A 206 -9.99 -0.09 18.62
CA HIS A 206 -10.91 0.70 17.83
C HIS A 206 -12.18 -0.13 17.54
N PRO A 207 -13.40 0.45 17.65
CA PRO A 207 -14.67 -0.27 17.51
C PRO A 207 -14.79 -1.11 16.24
N PHE A 208 -14.10 -0.72 15.17
CA PHE A 208 -13.97 -1.51 13.94
C PHE A 208 -13.39 -2.91 14.20
N TRP A 209 -12.23 -3.02 14.85
CA TRP A 209 -11.56 -4.31 15.09
C TRP A 209 -12.28 -5.17 16.14
N LYS A 210 -13.06 -4.56 17.04
CA LYS A 210 -13.93 -5.26 18.00
C LYS A 210 -15.17 -5.92 17.34
N ARG A 211 -15.56 -5.48 16.13
CA ARG A 211 -16.72 -6.02 15.39
C ARG A 211 -16.32 -6.92 14.21
N ALA A 212 -15.07 -6.83 13.76
CA ALA A 212 -14.53 -7.62 12.65
C ALA A 212 -13.94 -8.98 13.10
N LEU A 213 -13.79 -9.20 14.40
CA LEU A 213 -13.42 -10.45 15.06
C LEU A 213 -14.60 -10.97 15.89
#